data_AF-A0A0H3ZRS4-F1
#
_entry.id   AF-A0A0H3ZRS4-F1
#
_cell.length_a   1.000
_cell.length_b   1.000
_cell.length_c   1.000
_cell.angle_alpha   90.00
_cell.angle_beta   90.00
_cell.angle_gamma   90.00
#
_symmetry.space_group_name_H-M   'P 1'
#
loop_
_entity.id
_entity.type
_entity.pdbx_description
1 polymer ?
#
loop_
_entity_poly.entity_id
_entity_poly.type
_entity_poly.pdbx_seq_one_letter_code
_entity_poly.pdbx_strand_id
1 'polypeptide(L)'
;MAEIVETAQALNTRLKVYTCITQAPTLPSQGYRIQAAKNLLMSLDMNPLEHITRNLNGWDDADESGQSVLEWDLDTKAGEDAKFLFDELMEAINER
;
A
#
# COMPACT_ATOMS: atom_id res chain seq x y z
N MET A 1 4.38 -4.35 -15.82
CA MET A 1 4.25 -4.92 -14.46
C MET A 1 3.21 -6.03 -14.41
N ALA A 2 2.02 -5.88 -14.98
CA ALA A 2 1.03 -6.97 -15.10
C ALA A 2 1.62 -8.23 -15.76
N GLU A 3 2.33 -8.08 -16.89
CA GLU A 3 3.02 -9.19 -17.58
C GLU A 3 4.03 -9.95 -16.68
N ILE A 4 4.69 -9.26 -15.75
CA ILE A 4 5.62 -9.88 -14.80
C ILE A 4 4.85 -10.72 -13.78
N VAL A 5 3.73 -10.20 -13.30
CA VAL A 5 2.83 -10.93 -12.38
C VAL A 5 2.26 -12.16 -13.08
N GLU A 6 1.77 -12.03 -14.32
CA GLU A 6 1.26 -13.14 -15.12
C GLU A 6 2.32 -14.23 -15.29
N THR A 7 3.55 -13.84 -15.64
CA THR A 7 4.67 -14.78 -15.78
C THR A 7 4.99 -15.48 -14.45
N ALA A 8 5.02 -14.73 -13.34
CA ALA A 8 5.30 -15.29 -12.02
C ALA A 8 4.21 -16.24 -11.54
N GLN A 9 2.94 -15.94 -11.82
CA GLN A 9 1.80 -16.79 -11.48
C GLN A 9 1.72 -18.04 -12.36
N ALA A 10 2.15 -17.97 -13.62
CA ALA A 10 2.29 -19.15 -14.48
C ALA A 10 3.33 -20.14 -13.93
N LEU A 11 4.40 -19.63 -13.28
CA LEU A 11 5.43 -20.46 -12.64
C LEU A 11 5.04 -20.93 -11.23
N ASN A 12 4.25 -20.15 -10.51
CA ASN A 12 3.76 -20.48 -9.17
C ASN A 12 2.30 -20.07 -9.02
N THR A 13 1.39 -21.03 -9.23
CA THR A 13 -0.06 -20.81 -9.13
C THR A 13 -0.53 -20.50 -7.71
N ARG A 14 0.31 -20.66 -6.69
CA ARG A 14 0.03 -20.27 -5.30
C ARG A 14 0.50 -18.85 -4.96
N LEU A 15 1.12 -18.14 -5.90
CA LEU A 15 1.56 -16.77 -5.69
C LEU A 15 0.34 -15.84 -5.55
N LYS A 16 0.13 -15.35 -4.33
CA LYS A 16 -0.85 -14.30 -4.05
C LYS A 16 -0.21 -12.94 -4.37
N VAL A 17 -0.94 -12.07 -5.08
CA VAL A 17 -0.48 -10.73 -5.45
C VAL A 17 -1.51 -9.72 -4.99
N TYR A 18 -1.02 -8.69 -4.29
CA TYR A 18 -1.78 -7.53 -3.84
C TYR A 18 -1.00 -6.27 -4.21
N THR A 19 -1.70 -5.17 -4.38
CA THR A 19 -1.08 -3.86 -4.68
C THR A 19 -1.52 -2.82 -3.67
N CYS A 20 -0.70 -1.81 -3.42
CA CYS A 20 -1.08 -0.68 -2.59
C CYS A 20 -0.69 0.61 -3.29
N ILE A 21 -1.44 1.69 -3.02
CA ILE A 21 -1.07 3.03 -3.48
C ILE A 21 -0.22 3.67 -2.38
N THR A 22 1.02 3.99 -2.71
CA THR A 22 1.94 4.65 -1.79
C THR A 22 2.12 6.13 -2.14
N GLN A 23 2.55 6.92 -1.16
CA GLN A 23 2.74 8.37 -1.31
C GLN A 23 1.51 9.06 -1.92
N ALA A 24 0.33 8.58 -1.52
CA ALA A 24 -0.93 9.11 -2.00
C ALA A 24 -1.06 10.58 -1.57
N PRO A 25 -1.52 11.46 -2.48
CA PRO A 25 -1.72 12.86 -2.16
C PRO A 25 -2.76 13.02 -1.04
N THR A 26 -2.56 14.04 -0.20
CA THR A 26 -3.49 14.34 0.88
C THR A 26 -4.89 14.67 0.37
N LEU A 27 -5.89 14.07 0.99
CA LEU A 27 -7.30 14.36 0.77
C LEU A 27 -7.66 15.78 1.23
N PRO A 28 -8.74 16.39 0.69
CA PRO A 28 -9.78 15.78 -0.16
C PRO A 28 -9.59 15.94 -1.68
N SER A 29 -8.71 16.84 -2.16
CA SER A 29 -8.75 17.29 -3.56
C SER A 29 -8.30 16.25 -4.60
N GLN A 30 -7.57 15.20 -4.18
CA GLN A 30 -6.97 14.22 -5.09
C GLN A 30 -7.55 12.80 -4.96
N GLY A 31 -8.66 12.63 -4.23
CA GLY A 31 -9.28 11.31 -4.03
C GLY A 31 -9.65 10.60 -5.34
N TYR A 32 -10.08 11.36 -6.36
CA TYR A 32 -10.41 10.81 -7.67
C TYR A 32 -9.20 10.14 -8.36
N ARG A 33 -7.96 10.61 -8.12
CA ARG A 33 -6.75 10.02 -8.70
C ARG A 33 -6.43 8.69 -8.04
N ILE A 34 -6.60 8.62 -6.72
CA ILE A 34 -6.42 7.37 -5.96
C ILE A 34 -7.45 6.34 -6.44
N GLN A 35 -8.71 6.75 -6.58
CA GLN A 35 -9.76 5.86 -7.07
C GLN A 35 -9.52 5.41 -8.51
N ALA A 36 -9.10 6.31 -9.40
CA ALA A 36 -8.77 5.96 -10.78
C ALA A 36 -7.61 4.95 -10.85
N ALA A 37 -6.58 5.12 -10.01
CA ALA A 37 -5.47 4.17 -9.91
C ALA A 37 -5.92 2.80 -9.40
N LYS A 38 -6.74 2.76 -8.34
CA LYS A 38 -7.34 1.50 -7.84
C LYS A 38 -8.19 0.81 -8.92
N ASN A 39 -9.05 1.55 -9.62
CA ASN A 39 -9.89 0.99 -10.68
C ASN A 39 -9.05 0.37 -11.81
N LEU A 40 -7.94 1.00 -12.20
CA LEU A 40 -7.02 0.43 -13.17
C LEU A 40 -6.39 -0.87 -12.65
N LEU A 41 -5.92 -0.89 -11.40
CA LEU A 41 -5.34 -2.10 -10.79
C LEU A 41 -6.37 -3.24 -10.69
N MET A 42 -7.62 -2.94 -10.36
CA MET A 42 -8.71 -3.92 -10.39
C MET A 42 -8.94 -4.47 -11.80
N SER A 43 -8.90 -3.62 -12.84
CA SER A 43 -9.07 -4.08 -14.23
C SER A 43 -7.92 -4.96 -14.75
N LEU A 44 -6.81 -5.01 -14.02
CA LEU A 44 -5.63 -5.83 -14.32
C LEU A 44 -5.50 -7.04 -13.37
N ASP A 45 -6.53 -7.33 -12.55
CA ASP A 45 -6.52 -8.39 -11.54
C ASP A 45 -5.37 -8.28 -10.52
N MET A 46 -4.92 -7.05 -10.23
CA MET A 46 -3.77 -6.76 -9.35
C MET A 46 -4.16 -6.58 -7.87
N ASN A 47 -5.42 -6.82 -7.50
CA ASN A 47 -5.94 -6.82 -6.13
C ASN A 47 -5.45 -5.63 -5.28
N PRO A 48 -5.85 -4.38 -5.59
CA PRO A 48 -5.44 -3.23 -4.79
C PRO A 48 -6.07 -3.27 -3.41
N LEU A 49 -5.25 -3.05 -2.38
CA LEU A 49 -5.66 -2.84 -1.00
C LEU A 49 -6.41 -1.51 -0.86
N GLU A 50 -7.29 -1.45 0.14
CA GLU A 50 -8.10 -0.30 0.48
C GLU A 50 -7.30 0.79 1.17
N HIS A 51 -6.44 0.43 2.12
CA HIS A 51 -5.55 1.38 2.78
C HIS A 51 -4.41 1.80 1.85
N ILE A 52 -3.91 3.00 2.11
CA ILE A 52 -2.88 3.68 1.32
C ILE A 52 -1.85 4.26 2.28
N THR A 53 -0.65 4.53 1.80
CA THR A 53 0.27 5.40 2.53
C THR A 53 0.17 6.81 1.98
N ARG A 54 -0.09 7.80 2.84
CA ARG A 54 -0.14 9.21 2.47
C ARG A 54 1.28 9.75 2.32
N ASN A 55 1.45 10.74 1.47
CA ASN A 55 2.70 11.51 1.40
C ASN A 55 2.81 12.42 2.64
N LEU A 56 3.59 11.97 3.63
CA LEU A 56 3.77 12.62 4.93
C LEU A 56 5.28 12.73 5.22
N ASN A 57 5.70 13.84 5.83
CA ASN A 57 7.10 14.02 6.20
C ASN A 57 7.59 12.98 7.21
N GLY A 58 6.71 12.44 8.06
CA GLY A 58 7.06 11.42 9.06
C GLY A 58 7.65 10.13 8.48
N TRP A 59 7.49 9.85 7.18
CA TRP A 59 8.23 8.77 6.52
C TRP A 59 9.73 9.07 6.42
N ASP A 60 10.07 10.29 5.98
CA ASP A 60 11.46 10.73 5.79
C ASP A 60 12.10 11.08 7.14
N ASP A 61 11.38 11.76 8.03
CA ASP A 61 11.90 12.16 9.36
C ASP A 61 12.30 10.92 10.21
N ALA A 62 11.54 9.84 10.10
CA ALA A 62 11.85 8.58 10.76
C ALA A 62 13.11 7.92 10.17
N ASP A 63 13.21 7.85 8.84
CA ASP A 63 14.38 7.29 8.14
C ASP A 63 15.66 8.08 8.42
N GLU A 64 15.61 9.42 8.38
CA GLU A 64 16.72 10.31 8.73
C GLU A 64 17.18 10.15 10.19
N SER A 65 16.26 9.72 11.07
CA SER A 65 16.54 9.43 12.48
C SER A 65 16.99 7.98 12.73
N GLY A 66 17.06 7.14 11.68
CA GLY A 66 17.40 5.72 11.79
C GLY A 66 16.32 4.88 12.48
N GLN A 67 15.07 5.31 12.38
CA GLN A 67 13.89 4.69 12.99
C GLN A 67 12.90 4.23 11.92
N SER A 68 12.11 3.22 12.24
CA SER A 68 10.89 2.96 11.48
C SER A 68 9.80 3.98 11.83
N VAL A 69 8.81 4.15 10.95
CA VAL A 69 7.63 5.00 11.24
C VAL A 69 6.77 4.50 12.40
N LEU A 70 7.00 3.26 12.88
CA LEU A 70 6.34 2.72 14.07
C LEU A 70 7.05 3.17 15.36
N GLU A 71 8.32 3.56 15.27
CA GLU A 71 9.14 4.06 16.38
C GLU A 71 9.19 5.59 16.42
N TRP A 72 8.71 6.26 15.37
CA TRP A 72 8.60 7.71 15.29
C TRP A 72 7.39 8.24 16.05
N ASP A 73 7.62 8.77 17.26
CA ASP A 73 6.56 9.23 18.17
C ASP A 73 6.18 10.71 18.01
N LEU A 74 6.98 11.49 17.27
CA LEU A 74 6.71 12.92 17.03
C LEU A 74 5.56 13.15 16.03
N ASP A 75 5.37 12.25 15.05
CA ASP A 75 4.21 12.23 14.15
C ASP A 75 3.78 10.80 13.78
N THR A 76 2.77 10.30 14.48
CA THR A 76 2.31 8.91 14.33
C THR A 76 1.54 8.63 13.05
N LYS A 77 1.18 9.64 12.25
CA LYS A 77 0.31 9.46 11.07
C LYS A 77 0.89 8.50 10.03
N ALA A 78 2.21 8.51 9.83
CA ALA A 78 2.89 7.58 8.93
C ALA A 78 2.87 6.15 9.49
N GLY A 79 3.09 6.00 10.81
CA GLY A 79 2.97 4.72 11.50
C GLY A 79 1.54 4.15 11.46
N GLU A 80 0.52 4.99 11.56
CA GLU A 80 -0.88 4.61 11.40
C GLU A 80 -1.16 4.08 9.99
N ASP A 81 -0.69 4.79 8.95
CA ASP A 81 -0.82 4.34 7.55
C ASP A 81 -0.15 2.98 7.34
N ALA A 82 1.07 2.80 7.88
CA ALA A 82 1.79 1.52 7.81
C ALA A 82 1.01 0.39 8.47
N LYS A 83 0.47 0.66 9.67
CA LYS A 83 -0.26 -0.32 10.46
C LYS A 83 -1.55 -0.75 9.77
N PHE A 84 -2.37 0.19 9.31
CA PHE A 84 -3.62 -0.14 8.62
C PHE A 84 -3.39 -0.94 7.34
N LEU A 85 -2.38 -0.57 6.55
CA LEU A 85 -2.03 -1.31 5.35
C LEU A 85 -1.56 -2.74 5.67
N PHE A 86 -0.74 -2.89 6.71
CA PHE A 86 -0.24 -4.20 7.12
C PHE A 86 -1.36 -5.09 7.67
N ASP A 87 -2.20 -4.55 8.55
CA ASP A 87 -3.33 -5.29 9.14
C ASP A 87 -4.28 -5.78 8.03
N GLU A 88 -4.61 -4.93 7.06
CA GLU A 88 -5.42 -5.32 5.90
C GLU A 88 -4.77 -6.43 5.05
N LEU A 89 -3.46 -6.31 4.76
CA LEU A 89 -2.75 -7.34 4.00
C LEU A 89 -2.78 -8.69 4.75
N MET A 90 -2.57 -8.68 6.06
CA MET A 90 -2.60 -9.88 6.87
C MET A 90 -3.99 -10.51 6.92
N GLU A 91 -5.05 -9.71 7.02
CA GLU A 91 -6.44 -10.18 6.90
C GLU A 91 -6.68 -10.81 5.53
N ALA A 92 -6.33 -10.12 4.45
CA ALA A 92 -6.51 -10.60 3.08
C ALA A 92 -5.76 -11.90 2.77
N ILE A 93 -4.58 -12.11 3.38
CA ILE A 93 -3.81 -13.34 3.24
C ILE A 93 -4.43 -14.50 4.04
N ASN A 94 -5.05 -14.22 5.19
CA ASN A 94 -5.60 -15.21 6.11
C ASN A 94 -7.07 -15.61 5.82
N GLU A 95 -7.85 -14.78 5.14
CA GLU A 95 -9.26 -15.07 4.79
C GLU A 95 -9.46 -16.18 3.73
N ARG A 96 -8.38 -16.83 3.25
CA ARG A 96 -8.42 -17.93 2.26
C ARG A 96 -7.29 -18.94 2.45
#